data_AF-A0A3N5ZBB9-F1
#
_entry.id   AF-A0A3N5ZBB9-F1
#
_cell.length_a   1.000
_cell.length_b   1.000
_cell.length_c   1.000
_cell.angle_alpha   90.00
_cell.angle_beta   90.00
_cell.angle_gamma   90.00
#
_symmetry.space_group_name_H-M   'P 1'
#
loop_
_entity.id
_entity.type
_entity.pdbx_description
1 polymer ?
#
loop_
_entity_poly.entity_id
_entity_poly.type
_entity_poly.pdbx_seq_one_letter_code
_entity_poly.pdbx_strand_id
1 'polypeptide(L)'
;VTIFTLILILAFHPVWGICEDNDPKDPVSAIQKRIFHKSHELGLIAGYIPDDDFYEVLPVGVSYTYNFNENWAWEEARGVYFVNQEKDLKGKLEVEFGVTPSEFSEPKYMIHSSIMMKPFYGKESIWNKGIINKESYFLLGGGIVNYERQFSYGDPSTENAISINLGYGSRYFITDTLSLNIEIRDLITFKEEETVNNIFIGCTIGFRFNLSPRETEKDETVDMMKNYLKKNDENE
;
A
#
# COMPACT_ATOMS: atom_id res chain seq x y z
N VAL A 1 -6.11 -22.93 -4.65
CA VAL A 1 -7.37 -22.38 -5.21
C VAL A 1 -8.53 -22.41 -4.22
N THR A 2 -8.68 -23.44 -3.37
CA THR A 2 -9.86 -23.62 -2.48
C THR A 2 -9.86 -22.79 -1.19
N ILE A 3 -8.70 -22.40 -0.65
CA ILE A 3 -8.63 -21.59 0.58
C ILE A 3 -8.91 -20.10 0.30
N PHE A 4 -8.47 -19.60 -0.84
CA PHE A 4 -8.67 -18.21 -1.26
C PHE A 4 -10.15 -17.90 -1.57
N THR A 5 -10.88 -18.90 -2.10
CA THR A 5 -12.34 -18.80 -2.33
C THR A 5 -13.12 -18.79 -1.02
N LEU A 6 -12.67 -19.51 0.02
CA LEU A 6 -13.33 -19.54 1.32
C LEU A 6 -13.18 -18.20 2.07
N ILE A 7 -12.01 -17.55 1.97
CA ILE A 7 -11.75 -16.23 2.58
C ILE A 7 -12.54 -15.13 1.86
N LEU A 8 -12.69 -15.23 0.54
CA LEU A 8 -13.51 -14.28 -0.23
C LEU A 8 -15.01 -14.39 0.14
N ILE A 9 -15.52 -15.61 0.35
CA ILE A 9 -16.94 -15.81 0.74
C ILE A 9 -17.22 -15.29 2.16
N LEU A 10 -16.26 -15.40 3.08
CA LEU A 10 -16.37 -14.85 4.44
C LEU A 10 -16.24 -13.31 4.49
N ALA A 11 -15.50 -12.69 3.56
CA ALA A 11 -15.38 -11.23 3.49
C ALA A 11 -16.60 -10.53 2.85
N PHE A 12 -17.39 -11.25 2.06
CA PHE A 12 -18.56 -10.71 1.34
C PHE A 12 -19.93 -11.01 1.99
N HIS A 13 -19.96 -11.51 3.22
CA HIS A 13 -21.20 -11.51 4.00
C HIS A 13 -21.27 -10.25 4.86
N PRO A 14 -21.95 -9.17 4.40
CA PRO A 14 -22.33 -8.13 5.31
C PRO A 14 -23.36 -8.77 6.24
N VAL A 15 -22.95 -9.12 7.46
CA VAL A 15 -23.90 -9.34 8.55
C VAL A 15 -24.57 -7.99 8.76
N TRP A 16 -25.71 -7.80 8.11
CA TRP A 16 -26.67 -6.76 8.45
C TRP A 16 -27.25 -7.13 9.81
N GLY A 17 -26.48 -6.86 10.87
CA GLY A 17 -26.99 -6.80 12.22
C GLY A 17 -27.86 -5.57 12.31
N ILE A 18 -29.15 -5.70 11.98
CA ILE A 18 -30.15 -4.70 12.33
C ILE A 18 -30.38 -4.86 13.84
N CYS A 19 -29.57 -4.17 14.63
CA CYS A 19 -29.92 -3.87 16.01
C CYS A 19 -30.93 -2.71 15.96
N GLU A 20 -32.21 -3.05 16.07
CA GLU A 20 -33.29 -2.07 16.21
C GLU A 20 -33.22 -1.47 17.63
N ASP A 21 -32.47 -0.37 17.79
CA ASP A 21 -32.48 0.45 19.01
C ASP A 21 -33.74 1.33 18.97
N ASN A 22 -34.80 0.88 19.63
CA ASN A 22 -36.11 1.53 19.72
C ASN A 22 -36.14 2.71 20.72
N ASP A 23 -35.11 3.53 20.73
CA ASP A 23 -35.00 4.70 21.62
C ASP A 23 -34.94 5.96 20.75
N PRO A 24 -35.80 6.99 20.95
CA PRO A 24 -35.76 8.21 20.16
C PRO A 24 -34.57 9.06 20.61
N LYS A 25 -33.36 8.60 20.29
CA LYS A 25 -32.14 9.37 20.40
C LYS A 25 -32.06 10.25 19.16
N ASP A 26 -31.73 11.53 19.38
CA ASP A 26 -31.40 12.49 18.33
C ASP A 26 -30.62 11.79 17.21
N PRO A 27 -30.85 12.09 15.92
CA PRO A 27 -30.06 11.49 14.85
C PRO A 27 -28.60 11.90 15.05
N VAL A 28 -27.83 11.04 15.73
CA VAL A 28 -26.39 11.21 15.93
C VAL A 28 -25.76 10.90 14.58
N SER A 29 -25.79 11.89 13.69
CA SER A 29 -25.04 11.88 12.44
C SER A 29 -23.57 12.13 12.78
N ALA A 30 -22.89 11.09 13.26
CA ALA A 30 -21.47 11.13 13.59
C ALA A 30 -20.61 10.46 12.52
N ILE A 31 -20.98 10.59 11.23
CA ILE A 31 -20.02 10.32 10.15
C ILE A 31 -19.06 11.50 10.11
N GLN A 32 -18.01 11.42 10.92
CA GLN A 32 -16.96 12.41 10.93
C GLN A 32 -16.13 12.28 9.65
N LYS A 33 -16.07 13.36 8.86
CA LYS A 33 -15.22 13.45 7.67
C LYS A 33 -13.75 13.18 8.01
N ARG A 34 -13.00 12.67 7.03
CA ARG A 34 -11.58 12.34 7.19
C ARG A 34 -10.78 13.60 7.56
N ILE A 35 -9.99 13.48 8.63
CA ILE A 35 -9.30 14.64 9.23
C ILE A 35 -8.05 15.04 8.44
N PHE A 36 -7.43 14.11 7.72
CA PHE A 36 -6.13 14.33 7.08
C PHE A 36 -6.19 14.36 5.55
N HIS A 37 -6.37 15.56 5.00
CA HIS A 37 -6.22 15.82 3.57
C HIS A 37 -4.83 16.38 3.27
N LYS A 38 -3.92 15.51 2.83
CA LYS A 38 -2.67 15.91 2.21
C LYS A 38 -2.53 15.31 0.82
N SER A 39 -2.17 16.14 -0.15
CA SER A 39 -2.11 15.79 -1.56
C SER A 39 -0.85 15.01 -1.91
N HIS A 40 0.28 15.23 -1.23
CA HIS A 40 1.56 14.59 -1.56
C HIS A 40 2.09 13.76 -0.39
N GLU A 41 2.65 12.59 -0.71
CA GLU A 41 3.29 11.69 0.25
C GLU A 41 4.57 11.13 -0.35
N LEU A 42 5.67 11.26 0.39
CA LEU A 42 6.95 10.59 0.10
C LEU A 42 7.12 9.43 1.07
N GLY A 43 7.31 8.23 0.54
CA GLY A 43 7.47 7.00 1.32
C GLY A 43 8.91 6.50 1.30
N LEU A 44 9.42 6.06 2.45
CA LEU A 44 10.60 5.20 2.55
C LEU A 44 10.14 3.77 2.78
N ILE A 45 10.52 2.86 1.89
CA ILE A 45 10.05 1.47 1.85
C ILE A 45 11.14 0.55 2.38
N ALA A 46 10.73 -0.40 3.22
CA ALA A 46 11.51 -1.58 3.55
C ALA A 46 10.58 -2.80 3.53
N GLY A 47 11.04 -3.94 3.04
CA GLY A 47 10.21 -5.14 3.03
C GLY A 47 11.01 -6.42 2.97
N TYR A 48 10.30 -7.50 2.68
CA TYR A 48 10.81 -8.84 2.62
C TYR A 48 10.00 -9.65 1.59
N ILE A 49 10.69 -10.44 0.77
CA ILE A 49 10.08 -11.38 -0.17
C ILE A 49 10.46 -12.80 0.29
N PRO A 50 9.51 -13.56 0.89
CA PRO A 50 9.81 -14.89 1.42
C PRO A 50 9.91 -15.99 0.36
N ASP A 51 9.44 -15.75 -0.87
CA ASP A 51 9.13 -16.77 -1.88
C ASP A 51 10.31 -17.13 -2.81
N ASP A 52 11.54 -16.74 -2.45
CA ASP A 52 12.75 -17.07 -3.21
C ASP A 52 13.47 -18.27 -2.56
N ASP A 53 13.71 -19.34 -3.31
CA ASP A 53 14.32 -20.58 -2.82
C ASP A 53 15.81 -20.43 -2.49
N PHE A 54 16.50 -19.45 -3.09
CA PHE A 54 17.97 -19.34 -3.04
C PHE A 54 18.46 -18.07 -2.32
N TYR A 55 17.65 -17.02 -2.28
CA TYR A 55 18.03 -15.74 -1.68
C TYR A 55 17.04 -15.26 -0.62
N GLU A 56 17.56 -14.57 0.40
CA GLU A 56 16.76 -13.68 1.23
C GLU A 56 16.79 -12.30 0.60
N VAL A 57 15.67 -11.90 0.01
CA VAL A 57 15.54 -10.63 -0.70
C VAL A 57 14.94 -9.59 0.22
N LEU A 58 15.72 -8.56 0.54
CA LEU A 58 15.32 -7.40 1.35
C LEU A 58 15.19 -6.17 0.43
N PRO A 59 13.98 -5.80 0.01
CA PRO A 59 13.77 -4.65 -0.85
C PRO A 59 13.72 -3.37 -0.02
N VAL A 60 14.55 -2.40 -0.39
CA VAL A 60 14.61 -1.07 0.23
C VAL A 60 14.42 -0.02 -0.86
N GLY A 61 13.61 1.01 -0.60
CA GLY A 61 13.27 1.94 -1.66
C GLY A 61 12.58 3.20 -1.22
N VAL A 62 12.10 3.93 -2.22
CA VAL A 62 11.35 5.17 -2.05
C VAL A 62 10.11 5.15 -2.93
N SER A 63 9.06 5.83 -2.49
CA SER A 63 7.86 6.05 -3.29
C SER A 63 7.39 7.49 -3.22
N TYR A 64 6.74 7.92 -4.29
CA TYR A 64 6.02 9.18 -4.34
C TYR A 64 4.57 8.91 -4.70
N THR A 65 3.67 9.43 -3.89
CA THR A 65 2.23 9.25 -4.01
C THR A 65 1.53 10.59 -4.06
N TYR A 66 0.70 10.75 -5.09
CA TYR A 66 -0.23 11.85 -5.23
C TYR A 66 -1.66 11.42 -4.91
N ASN A 67 -2.32 12.11 -3.98
CA ASN A 67 -3.69 11.86 -3.55
C ASN A 67 -4.62 12.83 -4.28
N PHE A 68 -5.42 12.30 -5.22
CA PHE A 68 -6.42 13.09 -5.94
C PHE A 68 -7.59 13.48 -5.04
N ASN A 69 -8.08 12.52 -4.26
CA ASN A 69 -9.22 12.67 -3.36
C ASN A 69 -9.14 11.65 -2.22
N GLU A 70 -10.21 11.53 -1.43
CA GLU A 70 -10.27 10.60 -0.30
C GLU A 70 -10.19 9.14 -0.72
N ASN A 71 -10.72 8.78 -1.89
CA ASN A 71 -10.86 7.40 -2.32
C ASN A 71 -9.79 6.97 -3.32
N TRP A 72 -9.10 7.90 -3.96
CA TRP A 72 -8.17 7.62 -5.04
C TRP A 72 -6.85 8.35 -4.83
N ALA A 73 -5.78 7.60 -5.06
CA ALA A 73 -4.42 8.10 -5.10
C ALA A 73 -3.67 7.39 -6.22
N TRP A 74 -2.56 7.99 -6.63
CA TRP A 74 -1.65 7.44 -7.60
C TRP A 74 -0.24 7.46 -7.02
N GLU A 75 0.32 6.27 -6.86
CA GLU A 75 1.75 6.07 -6.62
C GLU A 75 2.44 6.26 -7.97
N GLU A 76 2.86 7.49 -8.24
CA GLU A 76 3.41 7.86 -9.54
C GLU A 76 4.69 7.07 -9.84
N ALA A 77 5.55 6.95 -8.83
CA ALA A 77 6.81 6.26 -8.92
C ALA A 77 7.14 5.56 -7.60
N ARG A 78 7.48 4.28 -7.70
CA ARG A 78 8.01 3.44 -6.64
C ARG A 78 9.32 2.82 -7.13
N GLY A 79 10.44 3.32 -6.62
CA GLY A 79 11.77 2.79 -6.91
C GLY A 79 12.27 1.95 -5.76
N VAL A 80 12.59 0.68 -6.02
CA VAL A 80 13.07 -0.26 -5.02
C VAL A 80 14.35 -0.91 -5.50
N TYR A 81 15.33 -0.98 -4.60
CA TYR A 81 16.57 -1.69 -4.77
C TYR A 81 16.52 -2.97 -3.92
N PHE A 82 16.95 -4.09 -4.48
CA PHE A 82 16.93 -5.38 -3.81
C PHE A 82 18.31 -5.66 -3.21
N VAL A 83 18.34 -5.84 -1.89
CA VAL A 83 19.53 -6.34 -1.19
C VAL A 83 19.35 -7.84 -1.05
N ASN A 84 20.04 -8.61 -1.90
CA ASN A 84 19.99 -10.07 -1.89
C ASN A 84 21.06 -10.59 -0.93
N GLN A 85 20.66 -11.42 0.02
CA GLN A 85 21.57 -12.21 0.85
C GLN A 85 21.44 -13.68 0.45
N GLU A 86 22.57 -14.34 0.24
CA GLU A 86 22.59 -15.77 -0.11
C GLU A 86 22.09 -16.61 1.06
N LYS A 87 21.16 -17.54 0.82
CA LYS A 87 20.74 -18.51 1.84
C LYS A 87 21.80 -19.59 2.01
N ASP A 88 21.96 -20.07 3.24
CA ASP A 88 22.80 -21.23 3.61
C ASP A 88 22.53 -22.50 2.78
N LEU A 89 21.35 -22.59 2.14
CA LEU A 89 20.98 -23.69 1.25
C LEU A 89 21.85 -23.76 -0.01
N LYS A 90 22.24 -22.60 -0.57
CA LYS A 90 23.17 -22.52 -1.73
C LYS A 90 24.52 -23.12 -1.37
N GLY A 91 25.07 -22.71 -0.22
CA GLY A 91 26.34 -23.25 0.29
C GLY A 91 26.28 -24.76 0.57
N LYS A 92 25.15 -25.29 1.06
CA LYS A 92 25.00 -26.74 1.27
C LYS A 92 24.85 -27.52 -0.03
N LEU A 93 24.15 -27.00 -1.04
CA LEU A 93 24.03 -27.66 -2.34
C LEU A 93 25.38 -27.71 -3.10
N GLU A 94 26.17 -26.63 -3.01
CA GLU A 94 27.50 -26.56 -3.62
C GLU A 94 28.51 -27.46 -2.90
N VAL A 95 28.51 -27.46 -1.56
CA VAL A 95 29.49 -28.21 -0.75
C VAL A 95 29.14 -29.70 -0.64
N GLU A 96 27.86 -30.05 -0.52
CA GLU A 96 27.40 -31.42 -0.19
C GLU A 96 26.96 -32.21 -1.43
N PHE A 97 26.43 -31.55 -2.46
CA PHE A 97 25.96 -32.23 -3.68
C PHE A 97 26.79 -31.92 -4.93
N GLY A 98 27.68 -30.91 -4.89
CA GLY A 98 28.54 -30.54 -6.02
C GLY A 98 27.75 -30.08 -7.26
N VAL A 99 26.48 -29.71 -7.07
CA VAL A 99 25.60 -29.23 -8.14
C VAL A 99 25.46 -27.73 -7.97
N THR A 100 26.18 -26.96 -8.78
CA THR A 100 25.93 -25.53 -8.92
C THR A 100 24.75 -25.35 -9.86
N PRO A 101 23.65 -24.67 -9.45
CA PRO A 101 22.60 -24.26 -10.35
C PRO A 101 23.21 -23.55 -11.58
N SER A 102 22.76 -23.92 -12.77
CA SER A 102 23.34 -23.42 -14.03
C SER A 102 23.11 -21.93 -14.24
N GLU A 103 22.10 -21.35 -13.58
CA GLU A 103 21.69 -19.96 -13.71
C GLU A 103 21.06 -19.44 -12.41
N PHE A 104 21.51 -18.27 -11.94
CA PHE A 104 20.88 -17.52 -10.85
C PHE A 104 20.38 -16.19 -11.39
N SER A 105 19.07 -15.94 -11.27
CA SER A 105 18.45 -14.67 -11.69
C SER A 105 18.20 -13.82 -10.45
N GLU A 106 19.05 -12.81 -10.23
CA GLU A 106 18.97 -11.94 -9.06
C GLU A 106 18.26 -10.63 -9.43
N PRO A 107 17.14 -10.27 -8.78
CA PRO A 107 16.53 -8.96 -8.99
C PRO A 107 17.45 -7.88 -8.41
N LYS A 108 17.69 -6.80 -9.17
CA LYS A 108 18.56 -5.67 -8.76
C LYS A 108 17.75 -4.45 -8.34
N TYR A 109 16.86 -4.01 -9.23
CA TYR A 109 15.99 -2.88 -8.96
C TYR A 109 14.64 -3.05 -9.66
N MET A 110 13.65 -2.32 -9.16
CA MET A 110 12.29 -2.33 -9.64
C MET A 110 11.72 -0.91 -9.63
N ILE A 111 11.04 -0.53 -10.73
CA ILE A 111 10.36 0.75 -10.85
C ILE A 111 8.91 0.50 -11.22
N HIS A 112 7.99 0.84 -10.32
CA HIS A 112 6.55 0.62 -10.49
C HIS A 112 5.76 1.91 -10.41
N SER A 113 4.61 1.92 -11.06
CA SER A 113 3.58 2.94 -10.93
C SER A 113 2.24 2.27 -10.67
N SER A 114 1.49 2.72 -9.67
CA SER A 114 0.29 2.03 -9.19
C SER A 114 -0.83 2.98 -8.80
N ILE A 115 -2.06 2.63 -9.17
CA ILE A 115 -3.26 3.32 -8.71
C ILE A 115 -3.68 2.70 -7.38
N MET A 116 -4.08 3.56 -6.44
CA MET A 116 -4.54 3.18 -5.12
C MET A 116 -5.99 3.58 -4.90
N MET A 117 -6.81 2.61 -4.52
CA MET A 117 -8.19 2.80 -4.11
C MET A 117 -8.31 2.65 -2.59
N LYS A 118 -8.87 3.65 -1.92
CA LYS A 118 -8.94 3.81 -0.46
C LYS A 118 -10.42 3.76 0.00
N PRO A 119 -11.07 2.59 0.00
CA PRO A 119 -12.50 2.50 0.34
C PRO A 119 -12.77 2.60 1.83
N PHE A 120 -11.80 2.28 2.69
CA PHE A 120 -12.03 2.18 4.14
C PHE A 120 -11.25 3.23 4.93
N TYR A 121 -11.93 3.90 5.83
CA TYR A 121 -11.36 4.81 6.81
C TYR A 121 -11.91 4.47 8.19
N GLY A 122 -11.05 4.45 9.20
CA GLY A 122 -11.42 4.08 10.56
C GLY A 122 -10.59 4.77 11.62
N LYS A 123 -11.08 4.69 12.85
CA LYS A 123 -10.37 5.09 14.06
C LYS A 123 -10.22 3.87 14.95
N GLU A 124 -9.00 3.57 15.34
CA GLU A 124 -8.71 2.44 16.23
C GLU A 124 -8.23 2.99 17.57
N SER A 125 -8.78 2.44 18.66
CA SER A 125 -8.31 2.75 20.01
C SER A 125 -7.13 1.84 20.34
N ILE A 126 -5.99 2.45 20.66
CA ILE A 126 -4.79 1.76 21.12
C ILE A 126 -4.77 1.83 22.65
N TRP A 127 -4.80 0.65 23.30
CA TRP A 127 -4.75 0.49 24.76
C TRP A 127 -5.75 1.35 25.55
N ASN A 128 -6.89 1.71 24.95
CA ASN A 128 -7.89 2.61 25.54
C ASN A 128 -7.35 3.97 25.99
N LYS A 129 -6.21 4.40 25.43
CA LYS A 129 -5.51 5.65 25.79
C LYS A 129 -5.23 6.55 24.60
N GLY A 130 -4.99 5.97 23.43
CA GLY A 130 -4.73 6.70 22.19
C GLY A 130 -5.74 6.34 21.12
N ILE A 131 -6.11 7.28 20.27
CA ILE A 131 -6.91 7.03 19.08
C ILE A 131 -6.00 7.25 17.88
N ILE A 132 -5.81 6.22 17.06
CA ILE A 132 -5.09 6.32 15.80
C ILE A 132 -6.08 6.29 14.63
N ASN A 133 -5.82 7.11 13.61
CA ASN A 133 -6.60 7.05 12.39
C ASN A 133 -5.95 6.02 11.45
N LYS A 134 -6.78 5.21 10.80
CA LYS A 134 -6.37 4.16 9.89
C LYS A 134 -7.11 4.29 8.56
N GLU A 135 -6.41 3.97 7.49
CA GLU A 135 -6.95 3.86 6.15
C GLU A 135 -6.50 2.53 5.54
N SER A 136 -7.41 1.81 4.90
CA SER A 136 -7.04 0.61 4.14
C SER A 136 -7.22 0.88 2.65
N TYR A 137 -6.29 0.37 1.86
CA TYR A 137 -6.23 0.62 0.42
C TYR A 137 -5.88 -0.64 -0.37
N PHE A 138 -6.39 -0.70 -1.59
CA PHE A 138 -5.99 -1.64 -2.61
C PHE A 138 -5.09 -0.93 -3.60
N LEU A 139 -4.12 -1.64 -4.14
CA LEU A 139 -3.18 -1.14 -5.13
C LEU A 139 -3.19 -2.04 -6.36
N LEU A 140 -3.17 -1.44 -7.54
CA LEU A 140 -3.02 -2.13 -8.82
C LEU A 140 -2.12 -1.28 -9.71
N GLY A 141 -1.08 -1.89 -10.27
CA GLY A 141 -0.15 -1.18 -11.13
C GLY A 141 0.78 -2.11 -11.88
N GLY A 142 1.78 -1.51 -12.49
CA GLY A 142 2.79 -2.25 -13.23
C GLY A 142 4.08 -1.47 -13.34
N GLY A 143 5.10 -2.13 -13.87
CA GLY A 143 6.42 -1.56 -13.96
C GLY A 143 7.40 -2.47 -14.65
N ILE A 144 8.67 -2.19 -14.37
CA ILE A 144 9.79 -2.96 -14.86
C ILE A 144 10.62 -3.46 -13.69
N VAL A 145 11.11 -4.69 -13.80
CA VAL A 145 12.06 -5.30 -12.87
C VAL A 145 13.29 -5.67 -13.67
N ASN A 146 14.45 -5.26 -13.17
CA ASN A 146 15.72 -5.60 -13.75
C ASN A 146 16.32 -6.80 -13.00
N TYR A 147 16.69 -7.83 -13.76
CA TYR A 147 17.35 -9.03 -13.28
C TYR A 147 18.78 -9.09 -13.84
N GLU A 148 19.70 -9.51 -12.99
CA GLU A 148 21.05 -9.87 -13.40
C GLU A 148 21.18 -11.39 -13.31
N ARG A 149 21.41 -12.02 -14.47
CA ARG A 149 21.63 -13.46 -14.58
C ARG A 149 23.13 -13.72 -14.43
N GLN A 150 23.50 -14.42 -13.36
CA GLN A 150 24.86 -14.93 -13.19
C GLN A 150 24.93 -16.38 -13.66
N PHE A 151 25.76 -16.63 -14.67
CA PHE A 151 26.03 -17.98 -15.18
C PHE A 151 27.30 -18.53 -14.52
N SER A 152 27.29 -19.81 -14.14
CA SER A 152 28.48 -20.50 -13.61
C SER A 152 29.62 -20.58 -14.64
N TYR A 153 29.30 -20.49 -15.94
CA TYR A 153 30.23 -20.43 -17.06
C TYR A 153 29.69 -19.47 -18.14
N GLY A 154 29.99 -18.18 -18.05
CA GLY A 154 29.59 -17.19 -19.06
C GLY A 154 29.68 -15.74 -18.58
N ASP A 155 29.51 -14.79 -19.50
CA ASP A 155 29.37 -13.37 -19.16
C ASP A 155 27.98 -13.11 -18.53
N PRO A 156 27.89 -12.26 -17.49
CA PRO A 156 26.62 -11.92 -16.87
C PRO A 156 25.69 -11.24 -17.88
N SER A 157 24.43 -11.67 -17.93
CA SER A 157 23.41 -11.04 -18.78
C SER A 157 22.40 -10.28 -17.94
N THR A 158 21.86 -9.20 -18.50
CA THR A 158 20.85 -8.37 -17.84
C THR A 158 19.52 -8.53 -18.57
N GLU A 159 18.47 -8.88 -17.85
CA GLU A 159 17.12 -9.02 -18.37
C GLU A 159 16.21 -7.94 -17.76
N ASN A 160 15.41 -7.29 -18.61
CA ASN A 160 14.36 -6.37 -18.16
C ASN A 160 13.00 -7.05 -18.35
N ALA A 161 12.38 -7.43 -17.24
CA ALA A 161 11.07 -8.05 -17.25
C ALA A 161 9.97 -7.02 -16.95
N ILE A 162 8.83 -7.17 -17.61
CA ILE A 162 7.63 -6.40 -17.28
C ILE A 162 6.95 -7.06 -16.09
N SER A 163 6.50 -6.24 -15.15
CA SER A 163 5.83 -6.71 -13.93
C SER A 163 4.49 -6.02 -13.72
N ILE A 164 3.55 -6.76 -13.16
CA ILE A 164 2.27 -6.25 -12.67
C ILE A 164 2.25 -6.46 -11.17
N ASN A 165 1.69 -5.49 -10.44
CA ASN A 165 1.51 -5.60 -9.01
C ASN A 165 0.04 -5.42 -8.63
N LEU A 166 -0.44 -6.28 -7.74
CA LEU A 166 -1.73 -6.17 -7.08
C LEU A 166 -1.48 -6.25 -5.58
N GLY A 167 -2.18 -5.48 -4.75
CA GLY A 167 -1.95 -5.60 -3.32
C GLY A 167 -2.99 -4.91 -2.45
N TYR A 168 -2.73 -5.04 -1.16
CA TYR A 168 -3.52 -4.47 -0.09
C TYR A 168 -2.58 -3.84 0.94
N GLY A 169 -2.94 -2.67 1.42
CA GLY A 169 -2.19 -1.97 2.45
C GLY A 169 -3.09 -1.33 3.50
N SER A 170 -2.50 -1.10 4.66
CA SER A 170 -3.10 -0.37 5.77
C SER A 170 -2.16 0.75 6.20
N ARG A 171 -2.66 1.97 6.18
CA ARG A 171 -1.98 3.20 6.56
C ARG A 171 -2.46 3.65 7.92
N TYR A 172 -1.52 3.88 8.83
CA TYR A 172 -1.72 4.35 10.18
C TYR A 172 -1.14 5.75 10.32
N PHE A 173 -1.98 6.72 10.69
CA PHE A 173 -1.57 8.12 10.83
C PHE A 173 -1.06 8.37 12.25
N ILE A 174 0.27 8.44 12.39
CA ILE A 174 0.93 8.74 13.67
C ILE A 174 0.80 10.23 13.99
N THR A 175 0.97 11.08 12.97
CA THR A 175 0.89 12.54 13.06
C THR A 175 0.21 13.08 11.80
N ASP A 176 -0.02 14.38 11.73
CA ASP A 176 -0.58 15.01 10.53
C ASP A 176 0.38 14.91 9.31
N THR A 177 1.68 14.83 9.56
CA THR A 177 2.74 14.66 8.54
C THR A 177 3.21 13.21 8.41
N LEU A 178 3.29 12.44 9.49
CA LEU A 178 3.89 11.11 9.48
C LEU A 178 2.84 9.99 9.43
N SER A 179 3.00 9.08 8.48
CA SER A 179 2.24 7.84 8.36
C SER A 179 3.16 6.62 8.41
N LEU A 180 2.63 5.52 8.93
CA LEU A 180 3.20 4.19 8.80
C LEU A 180 2.26 3.34 7.95
N ASN A 181 2.75 2.83 6.84
CA ASN A 181 2.00 1.95 5.95
C ASN A 181 2.54 0.54 6.09
N ILE A 182 1.65 -0.44 6.15
CA ILE A 182 1.98 -1.86 6.06
C ILE A 182 1.31 -2.36 4.80
N GLU A 183 2.07 -3.00 3.92
CA GLU A 183 1.61 -3.42 2.60
C GLU A 183 1.97 -4.87 2.31
N ILE A 184 1.05 -5.55 1.63
CA ILE A 184 1.27 -6.87 1.03
C ILE A 184 0.97 -6.71 -0.46
N ARG A 185 1.91 -7.07 -1.31
CA ARG A 185 1.79 -6.99 -2.77
C ARG A 185 2.10 -8.34 -3.39
N ASP A 186 1.27 -8.76 -4.33
CA ASP A 186 1.53 -9.83 -5.27
C ASP A 186 2.21 -9.22 -6.50
N LEU A 187 3.41 -9.69 -6.83
CA LEU A 187 4.25 -9.25 -7.94
C LEU A 187 4.27 -10.36 -9.00
N ILE A 188 3.54 -10.15 -10.09
CA ILE A 188 3.53 -11.05 -11.24
C ILE A 188 4.51 -10.50 -12.27
N THR A 189 5.60 -11.22 -12.50
CA THR A 189 6.69 -10.82 -13.40
C THR A 189 6.74 -11.73 -14.60
N PHE A 190 6.68 -11.15 -15.80
CA PHE A 190 6.75 -11.86 -17.06
C PHE A 190 8.20 -11.83 -17.55
N LYS A 191 8.96 -12.89 -17.25
CA LYS A 191 10.29 -13.11 -17.80
C LYS A 191 10.17 -13.73 -19.20
N GLU A 192 11.26 -13.76 -19.95
CA GLU A 192 11.28 -14.33 -21.31
C GLU A 192 10.92 -15.82 -21.35
N GLU A 193 11.26 -16.57 -20.30
CA GLU A 193 11.11 -18.03 -20.23
C GLU A 193 9.97 -18.49 -19.31
N GLU A 194 9.64 -17.70 -18.29
CA GLU A 194 8.68 -18.08 -17.25
C GLU A 194 7.92 -16.88 -16.69
N THR A 195 6.74 -17.14 -16.13
CA THR A 195 6.01 -16.15 -15.32
C THR A 195 6.21 -16.47 -13.86
N VAL A 196 6.79 -15.54 -13.12
CA VAL A 196 7.07 -15.69 -11.69
C VAL A 196 6.07 -14.86 -10.89
N ASN A 197 5.48 -15.48 -9.87
CA ASN A 197 4.68 -14.79 -8.87
C ASN A 197 5.51 -14.68 -7.60
N ASN A 198 5.62 -13.47 -7.04
CA ASN A 198 6.33 -13.23 -5.78
C ASN A 198 5.44 -12.42 -4.83
N ILE A 199 5.36 -12.85 -3.58
CA ILE A 199 4.67 -12.08 -2.54
C ILE A 199 5.68 -11.15 -1.87
N PHE A 200 5.41 -9.85 -1.91
CA PHE A 200 6.12 -8.82 -1.17
C PHE A 200 5.34 -8.43 0.08
N ILE A 201 6.03 -8.39 1.22
CA ILE A 201 5.48 -7.86 2.48
C ILE A 201 6.39 -6.71 2.90
N GLY A 202 5.83 -5.53 3.15
CA GLY A 202 6.64 -4.37 3.47
C GLY A 202 5.99 -3.40 4.43
N CYS A 203 6.83 -2.54 4.98
CA CYS A 203 6.43 -1.34 5.67
C CYS A 203 6.93 -0.11 4.91
N THR A 204 6.21 0.99 5.05
CA THR A 204 6.60 2.27 4.46
C THR A 204 6.40 3.37 5.48
N ILE A 205 7.41 4.18 5.70
CA ILE A 205 7.29 5.40 6.50
C ILE A 205 6.98 6.53 5.52
N GLY A 206 5.76 7.08 5.60
CA GLY A 206 5.27 8.13 4.74
C GLY A 206 5.40 9.51 5.38
N PHE A 207 5.97 10.46 4.65
CA PHE A 207 5.98 11.88 4.98
C PHE A 207 5.03 12.62 4.05
N ARG A 208 3.97 13.19 4.64
CA ARG A 208 2.86 13.85 3.94
C ARG A 208 2.96 15.36 4.05
N PHE A 209 2.83 16.02 2.90
CA PHE A 209 2.86 17.47 2.77
C PHE A 209 1.86 17.97 1.73
N ASN A 210 1.54 19.26 1.81
CA ASN A 210 0.73 19.96 0.82
C ASN A 210 1.61 20.97 0.10
N LEU A 211 1.54 20.97 -1.24
CA LEU A 211 2.17 22.00 -2.06
C LEU A 211 1.22 23.18 -2.32
N SER A 212 -0.09 22.95 -2.21
CA SER A 212 -1.14 23.97 -2.36
C SER A 212 -1.52 24.60 -1.01
N PRO A 213 -1.79 25.91 -0.97
CA PRO A 213 -2.39 26.54 0.21
C PRO A 213 -3.76 25.89 0.47
N ARG A 214 -4.05 25.65 1.75
CA ARG A 214 -5.28 25.00 2.23
C ARG A 214 -6.50 25.68 1.60
N GLU A 215 -7.15 25.03 0.64
CA GLU A 215 -8.53 25.37 0.31
C GLU A 215 -9.34 25.03 1.56
N THR A 216 -9.75 26.06 2.29
CA THR A 216 -10.77 25.93 3.31
C THR A 216 -12.02 25.40 2.61
N GLU A 217 -12.35 24.12 2.82
CA GLU A 217 -13.70 23.61 2.58
C GLU A 217 -14.65 24.65 3.20
N LYS A 218 -15.42 25.34 2.35
CA LYS A 218 -16.54 26.14 2.83
C LYS A 218 -17.51 25.16 3.45
N ASP A 219 -17.53 25.11 4.77
CA ASP A 219 -18.48 24.33 5.53
C ASP A 219 -19.88 24.82 5.17
N GLU A 220 -20.69 23.95 4.57
CA GLU A 220 -22.08 24.24 4.19
C GLU A 220 -22.88 24.74 5.40
N THR A 221 -22.51 24.33 6.60
CA THR A 221 -23.09 24.80 7.86
C THR A 221 -22.86 26.30 8.08
N VAL A 222 -21.68 26.81 7.72
CA VAL A 222 -21.33 28.23 7.84
C VAL A 222 -22.10 29.05 6.81
N ASP A 223 -22.30 28.52 5.60
CA ASP A 223 -23.09 29.18 4.57
C ASP A 223 -24.60 29.15 4.90
N MET A 224 -25.10 28.05 5.49
CA MET A 224 -26.46 27.99 6.05
C MET A 224 -26.64 29.00 7.19
N MET A 225 -25.68 29.09 8.12
CA MET A 225 -25.75 30.04 9.24
C MET A 225 -25.74 31.50 8.75
N LYS A 226 -24.91 31.83 7.75
CA LYS A 226 -24.91 33.16 7.12
C LYS A 226 -26.24 33.48 6.45
N ASN A 227 -26.83 32.52 5.76
CA ASN A 227 -28.14 32.71 5.13
C ASN A 227 -29.26 32.89 6.17
N TYR A 228 -29.19 32.20 7.32
CA TYR A 228 -30.11 32.40 8.43
C TYR A 228 -29.98 33.80 9.06
N LEU A 229 -28.76 34.26 9.31
CA LEU A 229 -28.51 35.59 9.86
C LEU A 229 -29.00 36.69 8.91
N LYS A 230 -28.69 36.56 7.62
CA LYS A 230 -29.10 37.52 6.60
C LYS A 230 -30.62 37.62 6.44
N LYS A 231 -31.33 36.50 6.60
CA LYS A 231 -32.80 36.46 6.55
C LYS A 231 -33.44 37.10 7.78
N ASN A 232 -32.76 37.14 8.92
CA ASN A 232 -33.25 37.81 10.12
C ASN A 232 -33.11 39.34 9.99
N ASP A 233 -32.00 39.82 9.42
CA ASP A 233 -31.77 41.26 9.20
C ASP A 233 -32.72 41.87 8.16
N GLU A 234 -33.32 41.07 7.27
CA GLU A 234 -34.32 41.53 6.28
C GLU A 234 -35.76 41.59 6.85
N ASN A 235 -36.00 41.10 8.07
CA ASN A 235 -37.31 41.06 8.73
C ASN A 235 -37.45 42.04 9.91
N GLU A 236 -36.46 42.90 10.16
CA GLU A 236 -36.54 44.11 11.01
C GLU A 236 -36.70 45.38 10.15
#